data_AF-A0AAE0QB08-F1
#
_entry.id   AF-A0AAE0QB08-F1
#
_cell.length_a   1.000
_cell.length_b   1.000
_cell.length_c   1.000
_cell.angle_alpha   90.00
_cell.angle_beta   90.00
_cell.angle_gamma   90.00
#
_symmetry.space_group_name_H-M   'P 1'
#
loop_
_entity.id
_entity.type
_entity.pdbx_description
1 polymer ?
#
loop_
_entity_poly.entity_id
_entity_poly.type
_entity_poly.pdbx_seq_one_letter_code
_entity_poly.pdbx_strand_id
1 'polypeptide(L)'
;MKCPYPPRDTRTPPESFPRTSLCPKSMMPPVFEILTQNHFAPLRETACDAVIIGDSIVRHIRATAAKGKVHTRCFPGARVLDVSAQVPAILKKNIGAVVLHAVTNNIRRRS
;
A
#
# COMPACT_ATOMS: atom_id res chain seq x y z
N MET A 1 28.92 -27.90 -20.02
CA MET A 1 28.74 -29.35 -20.28
C MET A 1 27.25 -29.67 -20.21
N LYS A 2 26.71 -30.38 -21.21
CA LYS A 2 25.27 -30.71 -21.37
C LYS A 2 24.85 -31.87 -20.44
N CYS A 3 23.65 -31.79 -19.88
CA CYS A 3 22.99 -32.82 -19.06
C CYS A 3 22.64 -34.08 -19.87
N PRO A 4 22.31 -35.19 -19.19
CA PRO A 4 21.03 -35.82 -19.52
C PRO A 4 20.21 -36.31 -18.32
N TYR A 5 18.90 -36.14 -18.46
CA TYR A 5 17.82 -36.67 -17.61
C TYR A 5 17.73 -38.21 -17.69
N PRO A 6 17.21 -38.90 -16.66
CA PRO A 6 16.99 -40.35 -16.72
C PRO A 6 15.80 -40.73 -17.64
N PRO A 7 15.77 -41.95 -18.21
CA PRO A 7 14.83 -42.34 -19.26
C PRO A 7 13.41 -42.64 -18.74
N ARG A 8 12.41 -42.37 -19.58
CA ARG A 8 11.01 -42.82 -19.44
C ARG A 8 10.93 -44.34 -19.54
N ASP A 9 10.40 -44.98 -18.51
CA ASP A 9 10.11 -46.40 -18.51
C ASP A 9 8.69 -46.64 -19.08
N THR A 10 8.62 -47.34 -20.20
CA THR A 10 7.39 -47.78 -20.89
C THR A 10 7.07 -49.21 -20.46
N ARG A 11 6.00 -49.42 -19.69
CA ARG A 11 5.36 -50.74 -19.55
C ARG A 11 3.83 -50.63 -19.58
N THR A 12 3.25 -51.54 -20.36
CA THR A 12 1.86 -51.74 -20.79
C THR A 12 0.91 -52.20 -19.66
N PRO A 13 -0.42 -52.07 -19.84
CA PRO A 13 -1.43 -52.22 -18.78
C PRO A 13 -1.98 -53.66 -18.67
N PRO A 14 -2.57 -54.05 -17.53
CA PRO A 14 -3.49 -55.18 -17.50
C PRO A 14 -4.96 -54.73 -17.69
N GLU A 15 -5.56 -55.11 -18.82
CA GLU A 15 -7.00 -55.44 -18.92
C GLU A 15 -7.31 -56.59 -17.93
N SER A 16 -8.46 -56.78 -17.30
CA SER A 16 -9.86 -56.38 -17.51
C SER A 16 -10.64 -56.72 -16.23
N PHE A 17 -11.79 -56.07 -15.97
CA PHE A 17 -13.09 -56.71 -15.68
C PHE A 17 -14.18 -55.62 -15.65
N PRO A 18 -15.38 -55.86 -16.23
CA PRO A 18 -16.33 -54.79 -16.54
C PRO A 18 -17.30 -54.56 -15.38
N ARG A 19 -17.57 -53.29 -15.07
CA ARG A 19 -18.87 -52.89 -14.48
C ARG A 19 -19.36 -51.62 -15.13
N THR A 20 -20.33 -51.83 -16.02
CA THR A 20 -21.30 -50.83 -16.43
C THR A 20 -22.01 -50.31 -15.18
N SER A 21 -21.77 -49.07 -14.81
CA SER A 21 -22.73 -48.29 -14.03
C SER A 21 -22.76 -46.88 -14.59
N LEU A 22 -23.86 -46.57 -15.28
CA LEU A 22 -24.19 -45.21 -15.71
C LEU A 22 -24.21 -44.30 -14.47
N CYS A 23 -23.22 -43.43 -14.30
CA CYS A 23 -23.31 -42.32 -13.35
C CYS A 23 -24.21 -41.25 -13.97
N PRO A 24 -25.39 -40.94 -13.42
CA PRO A 24 -26.22 -39.85 -13.90
C PRO A 24 -25.47 -38.52 -13.68
N LYS A 25 -25.25 -37.77 -14.76
CA LYS A 25 -24.88 -36.35 -14.68
C LYS A 25 -26.05 -35.60 -14.03
N SER A 26 -25.88 -35.16 -12.79
CA SER A 26 -26.74 -34.24 -12.01
C SER A 26 -26.83 -34.82 -10.59
N MET A 27 -26.28 -34.23 -9.54
CA MET A 27 -26.48 -32.85 -9.12
C MET A 27 -25.18 -32.35 -8.45
N MET A 28 -24.35 -31.61 -9.17
CA MET A 28 -23.40 -30.73 -8.47
C MET A 28 -24.23 -29.61 -7.84
N PRO A 29 -24.03 -29.28 -6.54
CA PRO A 29 -24.70 -28.14 -5.94
C PRO A 29 -24.34 -26.87 -6.73
N PRO A 30 -25.23 -25.87 -6.81
CA PRO A 30 -24.93 -24.61 -7.48
C PRO A 30 -23.67 -24.02 -6.85
N VAL A 31 -22.57 -24.08 -7.60
CA VAL A 31 -21.33 -23.39 -7.24
C VAL A 31 -21.66 -21.92 -7.47
N PHE A 32 -22.08 -21.24 -6.40
CA PHE A 32 -22.14 -19.80 -6.42
C PHE A 32 -20.69 -19.32 -6.59
N GLU A 33 -20.40 -18.71 -7.73
CA GLU A 33 -19.14 -18.00 -7.94
C GLU A 33 -19.10 -16.82 -6.98
N ILE A 34 -18.45 -17.03 -5.84
CA ILE A 34 -18.13 -15.94 -4.92
C ILE A 34 -17.12 -15.08 -5.66
N LEU A 35 -17.54 -13.89 -6.07
CA LEU A 35 -16.67 -12.91 -6.68
C LEU A 35 -15.66 -12.45 -5.61
N THR A 36 -14.54 -13.14 -5.54
CA THR A 36 -13.44 -12.83 -4.63
C THR A 36 -12.76 -11.58 -5.14
N GLN A 37 -13.27 -10.40 -4.78
CA GLN A 37 -12.48 -9.20 -4.93
C GLN A 37 -11.29 -9.31 -3.99
N ASN A 38 -10.09 -9.36 -4.56
CA ASN A 38 -8.85 -9.35 -3.81
C ASN A 38 -8.74 -8.01 -3.08
N HIS A 39 -9.00 -8.00 -1.77
CA HIS A 39 -8.71 -6.85 -0.89
C HIS A 39 -7.21 -6.50 -0.89
N PHE A 40 -6.36 -7.39 -1.40
CA PHE A 40 -4.92 -7.22 -1.62
C PHE A 40 -4.55 -6.74 -3.03
N ALA A 41 -5.50 -6.22 -3.82
CA ALA A 41 -5.13 -5.51 -5.03
C ALA A 41 -4.05 -4.48 -4.68
N PRO A 42 -2.90 -4.43 -5.39
CA PRO A 42 -1.85 -3.48 -5.07
C PRO A 42 -2.49 -2.11 -4.99
N LEU A 43 -2.41 -1.46 -3.82
CA LEU A 43 -2.81 -0.07 -3.67
C LEU A 43 -2.17 0.64 -4.85
N ARG A 44 -2.98 1.15 -5.79
CA ARG A 44 -2.44 1.93 -6.90
C ARG A 44 -1.73 3.07 -6.22
N GLU A 45 -0.41 3.01 -6.19
CA GLU A 45 0.45 3.95 -5.49
C GLU A 45 0.40 5.24 -6.32
N THR A 46 -0.70 5.95 -6.14
CA THR A 46 -0.93 7.25 -6.74
C THR A 46 0.10 8.18 -6.14
N ALA A 47 0.71 9.00 -6.99
CA ALA A 47 1.69 9.96 -6.53
C ALA A 47 0.98 10.97 -5.62
N CYS A 48 1.16 10.82 -4.31
CA CYS A 48 0.65 11.75 -3.31
C CYS A 48 1.75 12.70 -2.90
N ASP A 49 1.41 13.97 -2.75
CA ASP A 49 2.34 14.96 -2.23
C ASP A 49 2.49 14.79 -0.71
N ALA A 50 3.63 15.22 -0.19
CA ALA A 50 3.86 15.33 1.24
C ALA A 50 4.02 16.80 1.63
N VAL A 51 3.65 17.13 2.86
CA VAL A 51 3.85 18.48 3.40
C VAL A 51 4.54 18.44 4.75
N ILE A 52 5.55 19.29 4.92
CA ILE A 52 6.22 19.56 6.18
C ILE A 52 5.75 20.92 6.65
N ILE A 53 5.17 21.00 7.84
CA ILE A 53 4.61 22.23 8.42
C ILE A 53 5.25 22.45 9.78
N GLY A 54 5.78 23.63 10.04
CA GLY A 54 6.38 23.89 11.33
C GLY A 54 6.98 25.27 11.52
N ASP A 55 7.70 25.41 12.62
CA ASP A 55 8.39 26.64 13.01
C ASP A 55 9.67 26.89 12.17
N SER A 56 10.57 27.75 12.63
CA SER A 56 11.81 28.05 11.92
C SER A 56 12.70 26.84 11.67
N ILE A 57 12.52 25.74 12.41
CA ILE A 57 13.34 24.52 12.25
C ILE A 57 13.09 23.85 10.90
N VAL A 58 11.85 23.86 10.42
CA VAL A 58 11.53 23.17 9.15
C VAL A 58 12.14 23.85 7.93
N ARG A 59 12.60 25.10 8.04
CA ARG A 59 13.22 25.86 6.95
C ARG A 59 14.40 25.14 6.30
N HIS A 60 15.17 24.40 7.09
CA HIS A 60 16.39 23.74 6.63
C HIS A 60 16.16 22.25 6.32
N ILE A 61 14.93 21.74 6.46
CA ILE A 61 14.61 20.36 6.12
C ILE A 61 14.47 20.25 4.60
N ARG A 62 15.32 19.41 4.00
CA ARG A 62 15.21 19.00 2.60
C ARG A 62 14.80 17.54 2.57
N ALA A 63 13.57 17.28 2.16
CA ALA A 63 13.02 15.94 2.02
C ALA A 63 12.65 15.68 0.56
N THR A 64 12.82 14.44 0.15
CA THR A 64 12.50 13.95 -1.19
C THR A 64 11.53 12.79 -1.08
N ALA A 65 10.56 12.73 -1.98
CA ALA A 65 9.64 11.60 -2.08
C ALA A 65 9.99 10.76 -3.31
N ALA A 66 9.82 9.44 -3.21
CA ALA A 66 10.03 8.53 -4.35
C ALA A 66 9.02 8.78 -5.48
N LYS A 67 7.81 9.23 -5.12
CA LYS A 67 6.75 9.69 -6.02
C LYS A 67 6.09 10.93 -5.39
N GLY A 68 5.68 11.90 -6.22
CA GLY A 68 5.06 13.15 -5.75
C GLY A 68 6.06 14.24 -5.34
N LYS A 69 5.56 15.35 -4.82
CA LYS A 69 6.35 16.51 -4.37
C LYS A 69 6.31 16.64 -2.85
N VAL A 70 7.40 17.16 -2.28
CA VAL A 70 7.43 17.56 -0.87
C VAL A 70 7.37 19.09 -0.79
N HIS A 71 6.38 19.60 -0.08
CA HIS A 71 6.21 21.02 0.18
C HIS A 71 6.57 21.35 1.62
N THR A 72 7.34 22.41 1.83
CA THR A 72 7.66 22.90 3.18
C THR A 72 6.95 24.21 3.45
N ARG A 73 6.24 24.29 4.58
CA ARG A 73 5.53 25.46 5.09
C ARG A 73 6.14 25.87 6.42
N CYS A 74 7.04 26.85 6.35
CA CYS A 74 7.74 27.38 7.51
C CYS A 74 7.03 28.64 8.05
N PHE A 75 6.71 28.63 9.34
CA PHE A 75 6.11 29.74 10.07
C PHE A 75 7.05 30.12 11.24
N PRO A 76 8.03 31.01 11.01
CA PRO A 76 9.02 31.35 12.03
C PRO A 76 8.39 31.92 13.31
N GLY A 77 8.83 31.46 14.47
CA GLY A 77 8.26 31.88 15.77
C GLY A 77 6.88 31.30 16.08
N ALA A 78 6.27 30.55 15.16
CA ALA A 78 4.95 29.98 15.37
C ALA A 78 4.94 28.97 16.51
N ARG A 79 3.85 28.98 17.27
CA ARG A 79 3.52 28.00 18.29
C ARG A 79 2.63 26.91 17.71
N VAL A 80 2.43 25.85 18.49
CA VAL A 80 1.52 24.73 18.17
C VAL A 80 0.16 25.23 17.65
N LEU A 81 -0.47 26.19 18.34
CA LEU A 81 -1.80 26.69 17.95
C LEU A 81 -1.78 27.49 16.65
N ASP A 82 -0.71 28.26 16.42
CA ASP A 82 -0.54 29.04 15.21
C ASP A 82 -0.34 28.10 14.00
N VAL A 83 0.40 26.99 14.19
CA VAL A 83 0.57 25.94 13.17
C VAL A 83 -0.71 25.14 12.96
N SER A 84 -1.42 24.76 14.02
CA SER A 84 -2.68 23.99 13.89
C SER A 84 -3.75 24.76 13.14
N ALA A 85 -3.83 26.09 13.31
CA ALA A 85 -4.77 26.93 12.59
C ALA A 85 -4.52 26.92 11.06
N GLN A 86 -3.29 26.64 10.62
CA GLN A 86 -2.93 26.59 9.19
C GLN A 86 -3.19 25.22 8.55
N VAL A 87 -3.25 24.15 9.35
CA VAL A 87 -3.39 22.78 8.85
C VAL A 87 -4.61 22.63 7.92
N PRO A 88 -5.83 23.10 8.26
CA PRO A 88 -6.98 22.97 7.36
C PRO A 88 -6.79 23.62 6.00
N ALA A 89 -6.10 24.77 5.92
CA ALA A 89 -5.85 25.48 4.67
C ALA A 89 -4.75 24.81 3.82
N ILE A 90 -3.84 24.09 4.46
CA ILE A 90 -2.70 23.43 3.80
C ILE A 90 -3.07 22.04 3.30
N LEU A 91 -3.93 21.31 4.02
CA LEU A 91 -4.33 19.95 3.66
C LEU A 91 -5.30 19.95 2.48
N LYS A 92 -4.76 19.65 1.30
CA LYS A 92 -5.52 19.44 0.05
C LYS A 92 -5.79 17.95 -0.17
N LYS A 93 -6.76 17.62 -1.05
CA LYS A 93 -7.17 16.23 -1.38
C LYS A 93 -6.03 15.27 -1.80
N ASN A 94 -4.88 15.78 -2.24
CA ASN A 94 -3.78 14.97 -2.79
C ASN A 94 -2.56 14.85 -1.86
N ILE A 95 -2.71 15.18 -0.57
CA ILE A 95 -1.64 15.01 0.41
C ILE A 95 -1.73 13.63 1.05
N GLY A 96 -0.71 12.81 0.88
CA GLY A 96 -0.62 11.46 1.43
C GLY A 96 0.16 11.39 2.75
N ALA A 97 0.96 12.41 3.05
CA ALA A 97 1.76 12.47 4.27
C ALA A 97 1.95 13.90 4.79
N VAL A 98 1.95 14.04 6.10
CA VAL A 98 2.12 15.32 6.80
C VAL A 98 3.16 15.15 7.92
N VAL A 99 4.14 16.05 7.97
CA VAL A 99 5.09 16.16 9.08
C VAL A 99 4.82 17.47 9.81
N LEU A 100 4.57 17.41 11.12
CA LEU A 100 4.33 18.59 11.95
C LEU A 100 5.50 18.79 12.92
N HIS A 101 6.08 19.99 12.91
CA HIS A 101 7.15 20.36 13.82
C HIS A 101 6.93 21.75 14.42
N ALA A 102 6.26 21.80 15.58
CA ALA A 102 6.00 23.06 16.29
C ALA A 102 6.03 22.79 17.80
N VAL A 103 7.14 23.10 18.47
CA VAL A 103 7.28 22.88 19.92
C VAL A 103 8.16 23.97 20.55
N THR A 104 9.26 24.34 19.90
CA THR A 104 10.30 25.15 20.53
C THR A 104 9.81 26.50 21.04
N ASN A 105 8.93 27.17 20.28
CA ASN A 105 8.39 28.48 20.66
C ASN A 105 7.31 28.43 21.75
N ASN A 106 6.70 27.27 22.01
CA ASN A 106 5.74 27.11 23.11
C ASN A 106 6.44 27.07 24.47
N ILE A 107 7.65 26.51 24.52
CA ILE A 107 8.42 26.32 25.76
C ILE A 107 9.13 27.61 26.16
N ARG A 108 9.58 28.43 25.20
CA ARG A 108 10.30 29.70 25.43
C ARG A 108 9.55 30.75 26.27
N ARG A 109 8.22 30.64 26.47
CA ARG A 109 7.45 31.56 27.34
C ARG A 109 7.18 31.01 28.74
N ARG A 110 7.80 29.90 29.14
CA ARG A 110 7.76 29.40 30.54
C ARG A 110 8.93 29.91 31.40
N SER A 111 9.63 30.96 30.95
CA SER A 111 10.66 31.67 31.72
C SER A 111 10.06 32.78 32.56
#